data_AF-A0A7V2T8Z0-F1
#
_entry.id   AF-A0A7V2T8Z0-F1
#
_cell.length_a   1.000
_cell.length_b   1.000
_cell.length_c   1.000
_cell.angle_alpha   90.00
_cell.angle_beta   90.00
_cell.angle_gamma   90.00
#
_symmetry.space_group_name_H-M   'P 1'
#
loop_
_entity.id
_entity.type
_entity.pdbx_description
1 polymer ?
#
loop_
_entity_poly.entity_id
_entity_poly.type
_entity_poly.pdbx_seq_one_letter_code
_entity_poly.pdbx_strand_id
1 'polypeptide(L)'
;MAETSLRALGPAGEFVNRHIGPREEDIAAMCGAIGKPSLEAVIDAAVPEQIRTSRPLDLPPPLSEAEALARLAEYADANARYTSLIGMGYYGTVTPPVILRNLLENPGWYTAYTPYQAEVSQGRLEALVIFQQMVMDLTGMELSNASLLDEATAAAEAMAMARRVARVPSNRFFVDRDTHPQTRAVIRTRARFLGIEVVEGDPLEDLEEGTCFAALFSYPGSSGEVRDLRPMIERIKAGRGLAVVATDLLALCLLTPPGEMGADIVVGSAQRFGVPMGYGGPHAAFLATRDAYKRSMPGRIIGVSVDSRGRPAYRMALQTREQHIRREKATSNICTAQVLLAVIAGMYAVWHGAEGLTRIAERVHRLTRALAEGLRR
;
A
#
# COMPACT_ATOMS: atom_id res chain seq x y z
N MET A 1 13.34 -2.76 -55.41
CA MET A 1 12.97 -2.61 -53.99
C MET A 1 13.48 -1.25 -53.54
N ALA A 2 12.63 -0.40 -52.98
CA ALA A 2 13.10 0.89 -52.47
C ALA A 2 14.04 0.64 -51.29
N GLU A 3 15.21 1.27 -51.30
CA GLU A 3 16.23 1.13 -50.26
C GLU A 3 15.70 1.75 -48.95
N THR A 4 15.63 0.96 -47.89
CA THR A 4 15.19 1.43 -46.57
C THR A 4 16.24 2.38 -46.01
N SER A 5 15.83 3.62 -45.68
CA SER A 5 16.79 4.59 -45.12
C SER A 5 17.36 4.13 -43.78
N LEU A 6 18.64 4.43 -43.51
CA LEU A 6 19.28 4.18 -42.22
C LEU A 6 18.50 4.78 -41.03
N ARG A 7 17.80 5.90 -41.27
CA ARG A 7 16.92 6.54 -40.27
C ARG A 7 15.69 5.70 -39.95
N ALA A 8 15.11 5.04 -40.94
CA ALA A 8 13.98 4.11 -40.77
C ALA A 8 14.40 2.79 -40.10
N LEU A 9 15.69 2.46 -40.14
CA LEU A 9 16.31 1.34 -39.43
C LEU A 9 16.79 1.72 -38.00
N GLY A 10 16.54 2.97 -37.59
CA GLY A 10 17.01 3.50 -36.31
C GLY A 10 16.14 3.10 -35.09
N PRO A 11 16.66 3.31 -33.88
CA PRO A 11 16.06 2.88 -32.60
C PRO A 11 14.64 3.41 -32.36
N ALA A 12 14.29 4.56 -32.94
CA ALA A 12 12.99 5.21 -32.79
C ALA A 12 11.80 4.31 -33.18
N GLY A 13 11.96 3.47 -34.21
CA GLY A 13 10.90 2.60 -34.70
C GLY A 13 10.72 1.31 -33.90
N GLU A 14 11.77 0.85 -33.18
CA GLU A 14 11.78 -0.50 -32.61
C GLU A 14 10.78 -0.64 -31.46
N PHE A 15 10.88 0.21 -30.43
CA PHE A 15 9.98 0.16 -29.28
C PHE A 15 8.56 0.62 -29.63
N VAL A 16 8.43 1.70 -30.42
CA VAL A 16 7.12 2.26 -30.81
C VAL A 16 6.27 1.20 -31.53
N ASN A 17 6.87 0.42 -32.43
CA ASN A 17 6.17 -0.65 -33.14
C ASN A 17 5.81 -1.85 -32.25
N ARG A 18 6.50 -2.07 -31.12
CA ARG A 18 6.12 -3.09 -30.13
C ARG A 18 5.04 -2.59 -29.17
N HIS A 19 5.05 -1.30 -28.85
CA HIS A 19 4.13 -0.67 -27.93
C HIS A 19 2.76 -0.36 -28.57
N ILE A 20 2.76 0.22 -29.78
CA ILE A 20 1.55 0.55 -30.53
C ILE A 20 1.14 -0.66 -31.36
N GLY A 21 -0.06 -1.17 -31.12
CA GLY A 21 -0.61 -2.34 -31.82
C GLY A 21 -0.88 -2.08 -33.31
N PRO A 22 -1.75 -1.11 -33.66
CA PRO A 22 -2.13 -0.84 -35.05
C PRO A 22 -0.93 -0.53 -35.96
N ARG A 23 -0.93 -1.11 -37.16
CA ARG A 23 0.03 -0.84 -38.24
C ARG A 23 -0.51 0.22 -39.21
N GLU A 24 0.31 0.68 -40.15
CA GLU A 24 -0.10 1.71 -41.11
C GLU A 24 -1.38 1.34 -41.88
N GLU A 25 -1.50 0.06 -42.27
CA GLU A 25 -2.69 -0.49 -42.92
C GLU A 25 -3.92 -0.52 -42.01
N ASP A 26 -3.76 -0.88 -40.73
CA ASP A 26 -4.83 -0.83 -39.74
C ASP A 26 -5.28 0.61 -39.50
N ILE A 27 -4.33 1.55 -39.37
CA ILE A 27 -4.59 2.98 -39.18
C ILE A 27 -5.39 3.51 -40.37
N ALA A 28 -4.99 3.18 -41.60
CA ALA A 28 -5.71 3.60 -42.80
C ALA A 28 -7.13 3.02 -42.83
N ALA A 29 -7.31 1.73 -42.52
CA ALA A 29 -8.62 1.08 -42.46
C ALA A 29 -9.51 1.71 -41.38
N MET A 30 -8.97 1.96 -40.19
CA MET A 30 -9.67 2.60 -39.07
C MET A 30 -10.07 4.04 -39.40
N CYS A 31 -9.19 4.82 -40.03
CA CYS A 31 -9.50 6.18 -40.49
C CYS A 31 -10.62 6.17 -41.54
N GLY A 32 -10.54 5.24 -42.50
CA GLY A 32 -11.58 5.05 -43.51
C GLY A 32 -12.94 4.71 -42.89
N ALA A 33 -12.97 3.84 -41.87
CA ALA A 33 -14.19 3.45 -41.17
C ALA A 33 -14.91 4.63 -40.48
N ILE A 34 -14.17 5.66 -40.07
CA ILE A 34 -14.72 6.89 -39.46
C ILE A 34 -14.77 8.08 -40.44
N GLY A 35 -14.55 7.84 -41.74
CA GLY A 35 -14.61 8.86 -42.78
C GLY A 35 -13.52 9.94 -42.67
N LYS A 36 -12.35 9.61 -42.11
CA LYS A 36 -11.20 10.50 -42.01
C LYS A 36 -10.10 10.11 -42.99
N PRO A 37 -9.44 11.07 -43.65
CA PRO A 37 -8.41 10.78 -44.65
C PRO A 37 -7.05 10.40 -44.05
N SER A 38 -6.79 10.75 -42.79
CA SER A 38 -5.54 10.42 -42.10
C SER A 38 -5.70 10.51 -40.58
N LEU A 39 -4.70 10.05 -39.84
CA LEU A 39 -4.64 10.19 -38.38
C LEU A 39 -4.58 11.66 -37.95
N GLU A 40 -3.87 12.51 -38.69
CA GLU A 40 -3.82 13.95 -38.44
C GLU A 40 -5.21 14.57 -38.53
N ALA A 41 -6.01 14.18 -39.53
CA ALA A 41 -7.39 14.66 -39.68
C ALA A 41 -8.33 14.16 -38.56
N VAL A 42 -8.00 13.03 -37.91
CA VAL A 42 -8.68 12.59 -36.68
C VAL A 42 -8.33 13.55 -35.53
N ILE A 43 -7.05 13.87 -35.35
CA ILE A 43 -6.59 14.78 -34.30
C ILE A 43 -7.15 16.20 -34.49
N ASP A 44 -7.12 16.74 -35.70
CA ASP A 44 -7.67 18.07 -36.03
C ASP A 44 -9.16 18.19 -35.66
N ALA A 45 -9.92 17.11 -35.84
CA ALA A 45 -11.33 17.07 -35.52
C ALA A 45 -11.61 16.82 -34.03
N ALA A 46 -10.71 16.10 -33.34
CA ALA A 46 -10.91 15.68 -31.95
C ALA A 46 -10.37 16.68 -30.93
N VAL A 47 -9.24 17.34 -31.22
CA VAL A 47 -8.53 18.22 -30.29
C VAL A 47 -8.71 19.68 -30.72
N PRO A 48 -9.37 20.52 -29.90
CA PRO A 48 -9.53 21.94 -30.23
C PRO A 48 -8.18 22.63 -30.44
N GLU A 49 -8.08 23.39 -31.52
CA GLU A 49 -6.84 24.06 -31.94
C GLU A 49 -6.30 24.99 -30.84
N GLN A 50 -7.18 25.67 -30.11
CA GLN A 50 -6.82 26.67 -29.09
C GLN A 50 -6.02 26.09 -27.92
N ILE A 51 -6.11 24.78 -27.69
CA ILE A 51 -5.36 24.08 -26.65
C ILE A 51 -4.28 23.15 -27.21
N ARG A 52 -4.19 23.01 -28.54
CA ARG A 52 -3.21 22.14 -29.20
C ARG A 52 -1.87 22.85 -29.31
N THR A 53 -0.81 22.14 -28.97
CA THR A 53 0.55 22.63 -29.21
C THR A 53 0.96 22.38 -30.67
N SER A 54 1.50 23.41 -31.32
CA SER A 54 2.07 23.31 -32.67
C SER A 54 3.56 22.97 -32.67
N ARG A 55 4.20 23.01 -31.49
CA ARG A 55 5.61 22.65 -31.32
C ARG A 55 5.74 21.17 -30.95
N PRO A 56 6.70 20.42 -31.52
CA PRO A 56 7.07 19.11 -31.01
C PRO A 56 7.50 19.18 -29.54
N LEU A 57 7.40 18.04 -28.85
CA LEU A 57 7.99 17.92 -27.52
C LEU A 57 9.51 18.03 -27.62
N ASP A 58 10.10 18.84 -26.75
CA ASP A 58 11.56 18.99 -26.62
C ASP A 58 12.09 17.84 -25.75
N LEU A 59 12.43 16.73 -26.40
CA LEU A 59 12.92 15.50 -25.77
C LEU A 59 14.24 15.06 -26.40
N PRO A 60 15.11 14.35 -25.64
CA PRO A 60 16.27 13.69 -26.22
C PRO A 60 15.87 12.72 -27.34
N PRO A 61 16.80 12.39 -28.26
CA PRO A 61 16.57 11.35 -29.24
C PRO A 61 16.12 10.04 -28.59
N PRO A 62 15.19 9.29 -29.21
CA PRO A 62 14.73 8.02 -28.67
C PRO A 62 15.87 6.98 -28.66
N LEU A 63 15.89 6.18 -27.61
CA LEU A 63 16.78 5.03 -27.45
C LEU A 63 16.06 3.75 -27.89
N SER A 64 16.81 2.76 -28.37
CA SER A 64 16.33 1.38 -28.47
C SER A 64 16.06 0.81 -27.08
N GLU A 65 15.35 -0.32 -26.99
CA GLU A 65 15.15 -1.01 -25.72
C GLU A 65 16.48 -1.40 -25.07
N ALA A 66 17.44 -1.87 -25.85
CA ALA A 66 18.76 -2.27 -25.35
C ALA A 66 19.56 -1.08 -24.80
N GLU A 67 19.58 0.04 -25.53
CA GLU A 67 20.25 1.27 -25.09
C GLU A 67 19.59 1.85 -23.84
N ALA A 68 18.25 1.82 -23.76
CA ALA A 68 17.53 2.27 -22.58
C ALA A 68 17.87 1.43 -21.34
N LEU A 69 17.94 0.10 -21.47
CA LEU A 69 18.33 -0.79 -20.38
C LEU A 69 19.80 -0.58 -19.95
N ALA A 70 20.72 -0.46 -20.91
CA ALA A 70 22.11 -0.17 -20.60
C ALA A 70 22.26 1.18 -19.86
N ARG A 71 21.56 2.21 -20.32
CA ARG A 71 21.57 3.52 -19.68
C ARG A 71 20.95 3.51 -18.28
N LEU A 72 19.87 2.75 -18.07
CA LEU A 72 19.29 2.57 -16.74
C LEU A 72 20.23 1.80 -15.81
N ALA A 73 20.98 0.83 -16.32
CA ALA A 73 21.99 0.11 -15.54
C ALA A 73 23.11 1.05 -15.05
N GLU A 74 23.59 1.97 -15.89
CA GLU A 74 24.57 2.98 -15.48
C GLU A 74 24.08 3.85 -14.30
N TYR A 75 22.81 4.27 -14.32
CA TYR A 75 22.21 5.00 -13.20
C TYR A 75 22.03 4.13 -11.96
N ALA A 76 21.66 2.86 -12.14
CA ALA A 76 21.51 1.92 -11.05
C ALA A 76 22.85 1.62 -10.36
N ASP A 77 23.93 1.50 -11.12
CA ASP A 77 25.29 1.23 -10.65
C ASP A 77 25.90 2.41 -9.87
N ALA A 78 25.41 3.64 -10.11
CA ALA A 78 25.78 4.81 -9.32
C ALA A 78 25.22 4.78 -7.88
N ASN A 79 24.26 3.91 -7.57
CA ASN A 79 23.70 3.79 -6.23
C ASN A 79 24.63 2.99 -5.31
N ALA A 80 24.94 3.54 -4.14
CA ALA A 80 25.66 2.83 -3.09
C ALA A 80 24.72 1.95 -2.26
N ARG A 81 24.95 0.63 -2.29
CA ARG A 81 24.16 -0.35 -1.54
C ARG A 81 24.79 -0.63 -0.17
N TYR A 82 24.12 -0.21 0.89
CA TYR A 82 24.54 -0.44 2.27
C TYR A 82 23.66 -1.49 2.96
N THR A 83 24.21 -2.11 4.00
CA THR A 83 23.38 -2.78 5.02
C THR A 83 22.77 -1.70 5.91
N SER A 84 21.58 -1.23 5.54
CA SER A 84 20.87 -0.18 6.28
C SER A 84 20.17 -0.74 7.51
N LEU A 85 20.68 -0.38 8.70
CA LEU A 85 20.05 -0.67 10.00
C LEU A 85 19.32 0.55 10.57
N ILE A 86 18.87 1.46 9.70
CA ILE A 86 18.18 2.71 10.07
C ILE A 86 16.82 2.42 10.74
N GLY A 87 16.11 1.37 10.28
CA GLY A 87 14.79 1.03 10.78
C GLY A 87 13.73 2.01 10.29
N MET A 88 13.02 2.66 11.22
CA MET A 88 12.00 3.69 10.91
C MET A 88 10.90 3.20 9.96
N GLY A 89 10.47 1.94 10.09
CA GLY A 89 9.38 1.35 9.29
C GLY A 89 9.84 0.64 8.01
N TYR A 90 11.14 0.66 7.71
CA TYR A 90 11.73 -0.05 6.56
C TYR A 90 12.83 -0.98 7.03
N TYR A 91 12.70 -2.26 6.67
CA TYR A 91 13.61 -3.30 7.15
C TYR A 91 14.07 -4.18 5.98
N GLY A 92 15.36 -4.52 5.99
CA GLY A 92 15.89 -5.52 5.06
C GLY A 92 15.10 -6.84 5.17
N THR A 93 14.76 -7.41 4.02
CA THR A 93 14.04 -8.68 3.92
C THR A 93 14.53 -9.48 2.72
N VAL A 94 14.26 -10.77 2.72
CA VAL A 94 14.56 -11.68 1.60
C VAL A 94 13.26 -11.97 0.88
N THR A 95 13.14 -11.53 -0.37
CA THR A 95 12.06 -11.96 -1.25
C THR A 95 12.34 -13.40 -1.68
N PRO A 96 11.49 -14.40 -1.35
CA PRO A 96 11.68 -15.76 -1.83
C PRO A 96 11.79 -15.79 -3.35
N PRO A 97 12.82 -16.41 -3.95
CA PRO A 97 13.01 -16.38 -5.41
C PRO A 97 11.82 -16.92 -6.21
N VAL A 98 11.06 -17.86 -5.63
CA VAL A 98 9.83 -18.38 -6.24
C VAL A 98 8.74 -17.31 -6.34
N ILE A 99 8.63 -16.42 -5.35
CA ILE A 99 7.68 -15.29 -5.36
C ILE A 99 8.18 -14.19 -6.29
N LEU A 100 9.48 -13.87 -6.25
CA LEU A 100 10.09 -12.90 -7.16
C LEU A 100 9.78 -13.27 -8.63
N ARG A 101 10.15 -14.48 -9.04
CA ARG A 101 10.05 -14.93 -10.42
C ARG A 101 8.61 -15.18 -10.88
N ASN A 102 7.79 -15.84 -10.07
CA ASN A 102 6.47 -16.32 -10.52
C ASN A 102 5.33 -15.35 -10.21
N LEU A 103 5.61 -14.25 -9.51
CA LEU A 103 4.61 -13.26 -9.11
C LEU A 103 5.05 -11.85 -9.49
N LEU A 104 6.16 -11.34 -8.94
CA LEU A 104 6.61 -9.96 -9.21
C LEU A 104 7.05 -9.77 -10.67
N GLU A 105 7.77 -10.75 -11.23
CA GLU A 105 8.26 -10.74 -12.61
C GLU A 105 7.30 -11.44 -13.60
N ASN A 106 6.06 -11.73 -13.18
CA ASN A 106 5.08 -12.45 -14.00
C ASN A 106 3.94 -11.54 -14.49
N PRO A 107 3.83 -11.26 -15.81
CA PRO A 107 2.79 -10.40 -16.34
C PRO A 107 1.37 -10.92 -16.09
N GLY A 108 1.17 -12.21 -15.87
CA GLY A 108 -0.13 -12.78 -15.48
C GLY A 108 -0.64 -12.24 -14.13
N TRP A 109 0.25 -11.71 -13.28
CA TRP A 109 -0.09 -11.13 -11.98
C TRP A 109 -0.13 -9.60 -11.98
N TYR A 110 0.76 -8.92 -12.72
CA TYR A 110 0.90 -7.46 -12.64
C TYR A 110 0.20 -6.67 -13.77
N THR A 111 -0.30 -7.31 -14.82
CA THR A 111 -0.97 -6.60 -15.93
C THR A 111 -2.46 -6.36 -15.70
N ALA A 112 -3.12 -7.21 -14.91
CA ALA A 112 -4.53 -7.03 -14.57
C ALA A 112 -4.73 -5.84 -13.60
N TYR A 113 -5.88 -5.20 -13.68
CA TYR A 113 -6.25 -4.10 -12.78
C TYR A 113 -7.22 -4.55 -11.67
N THR A 114 -7.87 -3.58 -11.04
CA THR A 114 -8.88 -3.79 -9.99
C THR A 114 -9.87 -4.91 -10.38
N PRO A 115 -10.16 -5.87 -9.48
CA PRO A 115 -11.04 -7.01 -9.77
C PRO A 115 -12.52 -6.64 -9.81
N TYR A 116 -12.90 -5.70 -10.68
CA TYR A 116 -14.30 -5.29 -10.88
C TYR A 116 -15.17 -6.43 -11.41
N GLN A 117 -14.63 -7.24 -12.33
CA GLN A 117 -15.26 -8.45 -12.86
C GLN A 117 -14.80 -9.66 -12.03
N ALA A 118 -15.53 -9.99 -10.97
CA ALA A 118 -15.07 -10.93 -9.95
C ALA A 118 -14.87 -12.36 -10.50
N GLU A 119 -15.71 -12.77 -11.44
CA GLU A 119 -15.77 -14.11 -12.04
C GLU A 119 -14.46 -14.48 -12.75
N VAL A 120 -13.80 -13.50 -13.39
CA VAL A 120 -12.50 -13.65 -14.07
C VAL A 120 -11.33 -13.15 -13.22
N SER A 121 -11.54 -13.04 -11.90
CA SER A 121 -10.60 -12.42 -10.97
C SER A 121 -10.39 -13.20 -9.67
N GLN A 122 -10.91 -14.42 -9.56
CA GLN A 122 -10.91 -15.19 -8.32
C GLN A 122 -9.51 -15.41 -7.73
N GLY A 123 -8.48 -15.69 -8.55
CA GLY A 123 -7.12 -15.95 -8.03
C GLY A 123 -6.53 -14.79 -7.23
N ARG A 124 -6.62 -13.55 -7.75
CA ARG A 124 -6.13 -12.36 -7.01
C ARG A 124 -7.06 -11.95 -5.87
N LEU A 125 -8.36 -12.23 -5.97
CA LEU A 125 -9.31 -12.00 -4.88
C LEU A 125 -9.01 -12.94 -3.70
N GLU A 126 -8.74 -14.21 -3.97
CA GLU A 126 -8.32 -15.19 -2.96
C GLU A 126 -7.01 -14.78 -2.30
N ALA A 127 -6.00 -14.38 -3.08
CA ALA A 127 -4.74 -13.89 -2.55
C ALA A 127 -4.90 -12.65 -1.64
N LEU A 128 -5.87 -11.78 -1.92
CA LEU A 128 -6.21 -10.66 -1.04
C LEU A 128 -6.98 -11.08 0.22
N VAL A 129 -7.79 -12.14 0.16
CA VAL A 129 -8.39 -12.77 1.36
C VAL A 129 -7.29 -13.37 2.24
N ILE A 130 -6.29 -14.04 1.66
CA ILE A 130 -5.11 -14.53 2.38
C ILE A 130 -4.39 -13.38 3.08
N PHE A 131 -4.15 -12.26 2.39
CA PHE A 131 -3.56 -11.07 3.00
C PHE A 131 -4.40 -10.53 4.16
N GLN A 132 -5.72 -10.39 3.97
CA GLN A 132 -6.63 -9.94 5.04
C GLN A 132 -6.60 -10.89 6.25
N GLN A 133 -6.64 -12.20 6.02
CA GLN A 133 -6.60 -13.21 7.07
C GLN A 133 -5.29 -13.16 7.86
N MET A 134 -4.15 -13.12 7.16
CA MET A 134 -2.84 -12.97 7.78
C MET A 134 -2.78 -11.72 8.67
N VAL A 135 -3.30 -10.58 8.21
CA VAL A 135 -3.34 -9.36 9.03
C VAL A 135 -4.25 -9.55 10.24
N MET A 136 -5.45 -10.12 10.08
CA MET A 136 -6.39 -10.38 11.19
C MET A 136 -5.75 -11.27 12.27
N ASP A 137 -5.12 -12.37 11.86
CA ASP A 137 -4.46 -13.32 12.76
C ASP A 137 -3.31 -12.68 13.54
N LEU A 138 -2.43 -11.94 12.85
CA LEU A 138 -1.27 -11.33 13.50
C LEU A 138 -1.63 -10.12 14.36
N THR A 139 -2.70 -9.39 14.04
CA THR A 139 -3.10 -8.20 14.79
C THR A 139 -4.13 -8.48 15.88
N GLY A 140 -4.74 -9.67 15.89
CA GLY A 140 -5.84 -10.03 16.79
C GLY A 140 -7.13 -9.25 16.50
N MET A 141 -7.32 -8.76 15.28
CA MET A 141 -8.45 -7.94 14.87
C MET A 141 -9.48 -8.72 14.06
N GLU A 142 -10.72 -8.25 14.04
CA GLU A 142 -11.87 -8.97 13.44
C GLU A 142 -12.02 -8.75 11.93
N LEU A 143 -11.44 -7.68 11.38
CA LEU A 143 -11.55 -7.31 9.98
C LEU A 143 -10.32 -6.56 9.49
N SER A 144 -9.79 -6.92 8.31
CA SER A 144 -8.77 -6.14 7.59
C SER A 144 -9.25 -5.71 6.21
N ASN A 145 -8.74 -4.58 5.72
CA ASN A 145 -8.91 -4.19 4.33
C ASN A 145 -7.88 -4.89 3.40
N ALA A 146 -8.04 -4.69 2.09
CA ALA A 146 -7.20 -5.22 1.03
C ALA A 146 -6.07 -4.26 0.63
N SER A 147 -5.39 -3.71 1.64
CA SER A 147 -4.28 -2.75 1.61
C SER A 147 -4.61 -1.25 1.53
N LEU A 148 -3.63 -0.44 1.98
CA LEU A 148 -3.49 1.01 1.79
C LEU A 148 -2.12 1.33 1.16
N LEU A 149 -1.79 2.62 1.03
CA LEU A 149 -0.64 3.10 0.25
C LEU A 149 0.71 2.92 0.96
N ASP A 150 0.79 3.30 2.23
CA ASP A 150 1.96 3.20 3.11
C ASP A 150 1.50 3.35 4.58
N GLU A 151 2.39 3.09 5.54
CA GLU A 151 2.04 3.14 6.97
C GLU A 151 1.56 4.54 7.40
N ALA A 152 2.22 5.59 6.90
CA ALA A 152 1.95 6.96 7.31
C ALA A 152 0.55 7.42 6.89
N THR A 153 0.15 7.08 5.67
CA THR A 153 -1.20 7.30 5.15
C THR A 153 -2.22 6.37 5.80
N ALA A 154 -1.86 5.12 6.14
CA ALA A 154 -2.73 4.23 6.90
C ALA A 154 -3.05 4.78 8.30
N ALA A 155 -2.06 5.34 9.00
CA ALA A 155 -2.27 5.99 10.30
C ALA A 155 -3.16 7.25 10.19
N ALA A 156 -2.99 8.06 9.14
CA ALA A 156 -3.88 9.20 8.89
C ALA A 156 -5.31 8.77 8.51
N GLU A 157 -5.47 7.67 7.79
CA GLU A 157 -6.78 7.07 7.51
C GLU A 157 -7.42 6.50 8.77
N ALA A 158 -6.63 5.91 9.68
CA ALA A 158 -7.11 5.47 10.98
C ALA A 158 -7.58 6.65 11.85
N MET A 159 -6.87 7.79 11.84
CA MET A 159 -7.35 9.04 12.46
C MET A 159 -8.70 9.48 11.87
N ALA A 160 -8.82 9.54 10.55
CA ALA A 160 -10.07 9.95 9.87
C ALA A 160 -11.22 8.95 10.13
N MET A 161 -10.92 7.66 10.16
CA MET A 161 -11.86 6.60 10.50
C MET A 161 -12.33 6.72 11.95
N ALA A 162 -11.40 6.88 12.89
CA ALA A 162 -11.70 7.07 14.30
C ALA A 162 -12.56 8.32 14.52
N ARG A 163 -12.27 9.42 13.80
CA ARG A 163 -13.09 10.64 13.84
C ARG A 163 -14.55 10.42 13.44
N ARG A 164 -14.82 9.54 12.48
CA ARG A 164 -16.19 9.20 12.03
C ARG A 164 -16.95 8.31 13.01
N VAL A 165 -16.22 7.53 13.81
CA VAL A 165 -16.78 6.47 14.66
C VAL A 165 -16.88 6.90 16.12
N ALA A 166 -15.89 7.66 16.60
CA ALA A 166 -15.81 8.13 17.98
C ALA A 166 -17.01 9.04 18.32
N ARG A 167 -17.49 8.92 19.56
CA ARG A 167 -18.63 9.70 20.07
C ARG A 167 -18.20 10.81 21.04
N VAL A 168 -16.89 11.01 21.21
CA VAL A 168 -16.33 12.05 22.07
C VAL A 168 -16.48 13.40 21.37
N PRO A 169 -17.06 14.43 22.02
CA PRO A 169 -17.17 15.78 21.46
C PRO A 169 -15.84 16.56 21.55
N SER A 170 -14.73 15.91 21.18
CA SER A 170 -13.40 16.51 21.11
C SER A 170 -12.92 16.46 19.67
N ASN A 171 -12.17 17.46 19.22
CA ASN A 171 -11.52 17.49 17.90
C ASN A 171 -10.01 17.22 17.98
N ARG A 172 -9.52 16.72 19.11
CA ARG A 172 -8.11 16.42 19.35
C ARG A 172 -7.81 14.96 19.07
N PHE A 173 -6.70 14.70 18.38
CA PHE A 173 -6.12 13.39 18.14
C PHE A 173 -4.74 13.32 18.79
N PHE A 174 -4.54 12.38 19.71
CA PHE A 174 -3.26 12.22 20.37
C PHE A 174 -2.34 11.32 19.54
N VAL A 175 -1.05 11.65 19.46
CA VAL A 175 -0.04 10.83 18.80
C VAL A 175 1.15 10.65 19.74
N ASP A 176 1.47 9.41 20.04
CA ASP A 176 2.65 9.05 20.81
C ASP A 176 3.92 9.61 20.15
N ARG A 177 4.73 10.33 20.94
CA ARG A 177 6.01 10.92 20.51
C ARG A 177 7.00 9.90 19.94
N ASP A 178 6.89 8.62 20.33
CA ASP A 178 7.71 7.52 19.82
C ASP A 178 7.17 6.91 18.51
N THR A 179 6.22 7.58 17.85
CA THR A 179 5.79 7.22 16.50
C THR A 179 6.83 7.67 15.47
N HIS A 180 7.02 6.88 14.39
CA HIS A 180 7.92 7.24 13.30
C HIS A 180 7.69 8.68 12.81
N PRO A 181 8.76 9.48 12.59
CA PRO A 181 8.63 10.89 12.29
C PRO A 181 7.84 11.18 11.00
N GLN A 182 7.99 10.34 9.96
CA GLN A 182 7.22 10.47 8.73
C GLN A 182 5.73 10.17 8.93
N THR A 183 5.39 9.22 9.81
CA THR A 183 4.01 8.90 10.18
C THR A 183 3.36 10.11 10.88
N ARG A 184 4.04 10.73 11.85
CA ARG A 184 3.60 11.97 12.48
C ARG A 184 3.41 13.12 11.49
N ALA A 185 4.37 13.32 10.59
CA ALA A 185 4.31 14.38 9.59
C ALA A 185 3.09 14.26 8.66
N VAL A 186 2.76 13.04 8.21
CA VAL A 186 1.58 12.79 7.36
C VAL A 186 0.28 12.96 8.15
N ILE A 187 0.22 12.50 9.40
CA ILE A 187 -0.93 12.72 10.29
C ILE A 187 -1.19 14.23 10.46
N ARG A 188 -0.17 15.02 10.85
CA ARG A 188 -0.29 16.48 10.99
C ARG A 188 -0.79 17.14 9.71
N THR A 189 -0.23 16.73 8.56
CA THR A 189 -0.61 17.28 7.26
C THR A 189 -2.09 17.01 6.96
N ARG A 190 -2.57 15.78 7.16
CA ARG A 190 -3.97 15.41 6.93
C ARG A 190 -4.90 16.07 7.94
N ALA A 191 -4.51 16.11 9.21
CA ALA A 191 -5.27 16.71 10.29
C ALA A 191 -5.53 18.20 10.04
N ARG A 192 -4.52 18.95 9.57
CA ARG A 192 -4.63 20.37 9.22
C ARG A 192 -5.79 20.66 8.27
N PHE A 193 -5.97 19.86 7.22
CA PHE A 193 -7.03 20.07 6.22
C PHE A 193 -8.40 19.56 6.67
N LEU A 194 -8.45 18.74 7.73
CA LEU A 194 -9.68 18.29 8.38
C LEU A 194 -10.04 19.13 9.61
N GLY A 195 -9.23 20.14 9.93
CA GLY A 195 -9.37 20.96 11.13
C GLY A 195 -9.15 20.20 12.43
N ILE A 196 -8.51 19.02 12.42
CA ILE A 196 -8.22 18.21 13.61
C ILE A 196 -6.98 18.76 14.32
N GLU A 197 -7.04 18.91 15.63
CA GLU A 197 -5.89 19.29 16.45
C GLU A 197 -5.06 18.03 16.78
N VAL A 198 -3.77 18.03 16.43
CA VAL A 198 -2.86 16.92 16.79
C VAL A 198 -2.09 17.30 18.05
N VAL A 199 -2.22 16.48 19.07
CA VAL A 199 -1.46 16.58 20.32
C VAL A 199 -0.40 15.50 20.32
N GLU A 200 0.86 15.86 20.56
CA GLU A 200 1.96 14.89 20.64
C GLU A 200 2.61 14.92 22.01
N GLY A 201 2.90 13.75 22.56
CA GLY A 201 3.47 13.64 23.89
C GLY A 201 3.74 12.20 24.31
N ASP A 202 4.08 12.02 25.58
CA ASP A 202 4.11 10.72 26.23
C ASP A 202 2.67 10.30 26.60
N PRO A 203 2.17 9.16 26.12
CA PRO A 203 0.83 8.67 26.48
C PRO A 203 0.58 8.52 28.00
N LEU A 204 1.61 8.28 28.81
CA LEU A 204 1.46 8.08 30.25
C LEU A 204 1.43 9.41 31.03
N GLU A 205 2.02 10.46 30.49
CA GLU A 205 2.12 11.77 31.14
C GLU A 205 1.13 12.79 30.55
N ASP A 206 1.02 12.84 29.22
CA ASP A 206 0.36 13.94 28.49
C ASP A 206 -1.04 13.59 27.97
N LEU A 207 -1.42 12.31 27.94
CA LEU A 207 -2.77 11.91 27.52
C LEU A 207 -3.76 12.08 28.67
N GLU A 208 -4.61 13.09 28.56
CA GLU A 208 -5.69 13.36 29.52
C GLU A 208 -7.01 12.66 29.12
N GLU A 209 -7.71 12.09 30.10
CA GLU A 209 -8.98 11.39 29.88
C GLU A 209 -10.05 12.31 29.26
N GLY A 210 -10.76 11.81 28.23
CA GLY A 210 -11.88 12.52 27.60
C GLY A 210 -11.49 13.71 26.72
N THR A 211 -10.20 14.02 26.61
CA THR A 211 -9.70 15.18 25.85
C THR A 211 -9.49 14.90 24.37
N CYS A 212 -9.35 13.64 23.97
CA CYS A 212 -9.08 13.22 22.58
C CYS A 212 -10.14 12.22 22.11
N PHE A 213 -10.53 12.31 20.83
CA PHE A 213 -11.47 11.32 20.25
C PHE A 213 -10.79 9.98 19.93
N ALA A 214 -9.46 10.00 19.73
CA ALA A 214 -8.63 8.82 19.57
C ALA A 214 -7.16 9.15 19.85
N ALA A 215 -6.37 8.10 20.07
CA ALA A 215 -4.92 8.18 20.27
C ALA A 215 -4.20 7.13 19.41
N LEU A 216 -3.08 7.50 18.80
CA LEU A 216 -2.16 6.59 18.13
C LEU A 216 -0.99 6.21 19.05
N PHE A 217 -0.77 4.92 19.23
CA PHE A 217 0.39 4.35 19.93
C PHE A 217 1.24 3.53 18.94
N SER A 218 2.56 3.46 19.15
CA SER A 218 3.45 2.64 18.31
C SER A 218 3.99 1.42 19.08
N TYR A 219 3.95 0.25 18.44
CA TYR A 219 4.26 -1.04 19.05
C TYR A 219 4.95 -2.04 18.08
N PRO A 220 6.27 -2.27 18.18
CA PRO A 220 7.24 -1.51 18.96
C PRO A 220 7.30 -0.03 18.54
N GLY A 221 7.79 0.83 19.43
CA GLY A 221 8.00 2.24 19.13
C GLY A 221 9.15 2.48 18.15
N SER A 222 9.30 3.72 17.67
CA SER A 222 10.37 4.13 16.76
C SER A 222 11.76 4.03 17.39
N SER A 223 11.83 4.13 18.73
CA SER A 223 13.01 3.87 19.55
C SER A 223 13.41 2.38 19.58
N GLY A 224 12.50 1.48 19.17
CA GLY A 224 12.62 0.03 19.34
C GLY A 224 12.06 -0.47 20.68
N GLU A 225 11.53 0.39 21.54
CA GLU A 225 10.96 0.00 22.83
C GLU A 225 9.66 -0.82 22.66
N VAL A 226 9.55 -1.90 23.43
CA VAL A 226 8.34 -2.70 23.56
C VAL A 226 7.70 -2.37 24.91
N ARG A 227 6.51 -1.75 24.88
CA ARG A 227 5.76 -1.32 26.07
C ARG A 227 4.47 -2.11 26.19
N ASP A 228 3.99 -2.30 27.42
CA ASP A 228 2.60 -2.73 27.65
C ASP A 228 1.66 -1.56 27.37
N LEU A 229 0.83 -1.69 26.33
CA LEU A 229 -0.07 -0.62 25.91
C LEU A 229 -1.36 -0.54 26.72
N ARG A 230 -1.69 -1.57 27.51
CA ARG A 230 -2.99 -1.66 28.23
C ARG A 230 -3.30 -0.40 29.05
N PRO A 231 -2.38 0.17 29.86
CA PRO A 231 -2.68 1.38 30.63
C PRO A 231 -3.04 2.60 29.76
N MET A 232 -2.40 2.74 28.59
CA MET A 232 -2.64 3.85 27.66
C MET A 232 -3.98 3.66 26.93
N ILE A 233 -4.27 2.42 26.52
CA ILE A 233 -5.54 2.03 25.88
C ILE A 233 -6.71 2.21 26.87
N GLU A 234 -6.57 1.76 28.11
CA GLU A 234 -7.58 1.94 29.16
C GLU A 234 -7.86 3.43 29.40
N ARG A 235 -6.82 4.27 29.43
CA ARG A 235 -6.99 5.72 29.63
C ARG A 235 -7.77 6.39 28.50
N ILE A 236 -7.45 6.13 27.23
CA ILE A 236 -8.22 6.72 26.11
C ILE A 236 -9.66 6.20 26.10
N LYS A 237 -9.88 4.93 26.49
CA LYS A 237 -11.20 4.30 26.53
C LYS A 237 -12.07 4.77 27.69
N ALA A 238 -11.50 5.10 28.84
CA ALA A 238 -12.23 5.74 29.95
C ALA A 238 -12.89 7.06 29.47
N GLY A 239 -12.18 7.81 28.64
CA GLY A 239 -12.68 8.99 27.93
C GLY A 239 -13.63 8.72 26.76
N ARG A 240 -13.97 7.45 26.48
CA ARG A 240 -14.74 6.97 25.30
C ARG A 240 -14.06 7.20 23.96
N GLY A 241 -12.76 7.49 23.94
CA GLY A 241 -11.96 7.59 22.73
C GLY A 241 -11.57 6.21 22.19
N LEU A 242 -11.00 6.19 20.98
CA LEU A 242 -10.54 4.95 20.32
C LEU A 242 -9.01 4.80 20.39
N ALA A 243 -8.55 3.58 20.60
CA ALA A 243 -7.13 3.23 20.56
C ALA A 243 -6.71 2.79 19.16
N VAL A 244 -5.77 3.52 18.55
CA VAL A 244 -5.13 3.17 17.28
C VAL A 244 -3.70 2.71 17.57
N VAL A 245 -3.26 1.60 16.97
CA VAL A 245 -1.90 1.08 17.15
C VAL A 245 -1.18 0.94 15.81
N ALA A 246 -0.04 1.60 15.63
CA ALA A 246 0.89 1.36 14.55
C ALA A 246 1.87 0.24 14.95
N THR A 247 2.07 -0.77 14.09
CA THR A 247 2.80 -1.98 14.47
C THR A 247 3.52 -2.66 13.31
N ASP A 248 4.34 -3.66 13.63
CA ASP A 248 5.17 -4.46 12.71
C ASP A 248 4.72 -5.93 12.71
N LEU A 249 4.29 -6.45 11.57
CA LEU A 249 3.77 -7.83 11.45
C LEU A 249 4.77 -8.91 11.87
N LEU A 250 6.08 -8.71 11.68
CA LEU A 250 7.09 -9.68 12.10
C LEU A 250 7.28 -9.66 13.61
N ALA A 251 7.23 -8.48 14.24
CA ALA A 251 7.28 -8.35 15.69
C ALA A 251 6.09 -9.07 16.34
N LEU A 252 4.90 -8.98 15.75
CA LEU A 252 3.68 -9.66 16.22
C LEU A 252 3.73 -11.19 16.08
N CYS A 253 4.74 -11.77 15.42
CA CYS A 253 4.97 -13.22 15.50
C CYS A 253 5.46 -13.67 16.89
N LEU A 254 5.94 -12.75 17.74
CA LEU A 254 6.44 -13.03 19.09
C LEU A 254 5.74 -12.23 20.19
N LEU A 255 5.17 -11.08 19.84
CA LEU A 255 4.57 -10.14 20.78
C LEU A 255 3.06 -10.33 20.90
N THR A 256 2.49 -10.00 22.06
CA THR A 256 1.04 -9.97 22.26
C THR A 256 0.41 -9.02 21.24
N PRO A 257 -0.54 -9.48 20.41
CA PRO A 257 -1.11 -8.65 19.35
C PRO A 257 -1.94 -7.50 19.92
N PRO A 258 -2.01 -6.34 19.24
CA PRO A 258 -2.73 -5.17 19.75
C PRO A 258 -4.23 -5.41 20.02
N GLY A 259 -4.88 -6.29 19.26
CA GLY A 259 -6.28 -6.66 19.49
C GLY A 259 -6.53 -7.28 20.86
N GLU A 260 -5.61 -8.11 21.36
CA GLU A 260 -5.67 -8.71 22.70
C GLU A 260 -5.42 -7.66 23.81
N MET A 261 -4.64 -6.61 23.53
CA MET A 261 -4.47 -5.47 24.44
C MET A 261 -5.63 -4.47 24.39
N GLY A 262 -6.64 -4.71 23.54
CA GLY A 262 -7.84 -3.89 23.46
C GLY A 262 -7.78 -2.76 22.43
N ALA A 263 -6.87 -2.79 21.46
CA ALA A 263 -6.86 -1.82 20.35
C ALA A 263 -8.19 -1.83 19.56
N ASP A 264 -8.54 -0.72 18.92
CA ASP A 264 -9.75 -0.58 18.10
C ASP A 264 -9.44 -0.54 16.60
N ILE A 265 -8.26 0.00 16.25
CA ILE A 265 -7.73 0.05 14.90
C ILE A 265 -6.23 -0.26 14.95
N VAL A 266 -5.73 -1.09 14.04
CA VAL A 266 -4.32 -1.45 13.94
C VAL A 266 -3.83 -1.18 12.51
N VAL A 267 -2.70 -0.52 12.37
CA VAL A 267 -2.09 -0.13 11.09
C VAL A 267 -0.62 -0.49 11.04
N GLY A 268 -0.04 -0.56 9.85
CA GLY A 268 1.38 -0.78 9.69
C GLY A 268 1.75 -1.07 8.23
N SER A 269 3.01 -1.39 8.02
CA SER A 269 3.54 -1.84 6.73
C SER A 269 3.70 -3.36 6.68
N ALA A 270 3.30 -3.98 5.56
CA ALA A 270 3.61 -5.39 5.28
C ALA A 270 4.95 -5.57 4.54
N GLN A 271 5.75 -4.51 4.38
CA GLN A 271 6.97 -4.50 3.56
C GLN A 271 7.91 -5.67 3.87
N ARG A 272 8.25 -5.87 5.15
CA ARG A 272 9.28 -6.85 5.53
C ARG A 272 8.83 -8.30 5.36
N PHE A 273 7.59 -8.55 4.94
CA PHE A 273 7.13 -9.85 4.45
C PHE A 273 7.45 -9.98 2.96
N GLY A 274 8.75 -10.05 2.66
CA GLY A 274 9.26 -10.41 1.34
C GLY A 274 9.17 -9.33 0.26
N VAL A 275 8.84 -8.07 0.56
CA VAL A 275 8.85 -6.98 -0.43
C VAL A 275 10.15 -6.16 -0.30
N PRO A 276 10.92 -5.92 -1.39
CA PRO A 276 12.14 -5.12 -1.32
C PRO A 276 11.91 -3.70 -0.77
N MET A 277 12.91 -3.11 -0.10
CA MET A 277 12.78 -1.75 0.47
C MET A 277 12.45 -0.68 -0.60
N GLY A 278 12.85 -0.89 -1.86
CA GLY A 278 12.41 -0.08 -3.00
C GLY A 278 12.69 1.42 -2.90
N TYR A 279 13.66 1.82 -2.08
CA TYR A 279 13.93 3.23 -1.76
C TYR A 279 12.67 4.02 -1.35
N GLY A 280 11.76 3.36 -0.63
CA GLY A 280 10.51 3.94 -0.12
C GLY A 280 9.25 3.19 -0.53
N GLY A 281 9.27 2.39 -1.60
CA GLY A 281 8.10 1.65 -2.05
C GLY A 281 8.24 0.98 -3.42
N PRO A 282 7.15 0.39 -3.93
CA PRO A 282 5.82 0.31 -3.31
C PRO A 282 5.72 -0.78 -2.22
N HIS A 283 4.91 -0.55 -1.19
CA HIS A 283 4.63 -1.52 -0.12
C HIS A 283 3.16 -1.49 0.26
N ALA A 284 2.54 -2.64 0.49
CA ALA A 284 1.19 -2.67 1.02
C ALA A 284 1.19 -2.31 2.51
N ALA A 285 0.51 -1.23 2.87
CA ALA A 285 0.12 -1.01 4.25
C ALA A 285 -1.17 -1.77 4.56
N PHE A 286 -1.37 -2.10 5.83
CA PHE A 286 -2.60 -2.73 6.31
C PHE A 286 -3.35 -1.79 7.26
N LEU A 287 -4.67 -1.97 7.31
CA LEU A 287 -5.52 -1.43 8.37
C LEU A 287 -6.53 -2.51 8.77
N ALA A 288 -6.46 -2.90 10.03
CA ALA A 288 -7.37 -3.84 10.66
C ALA A 288 -8.14 -3.21 11.82
N THR A 289 -9.35 -3.67 12.08
CA THR A 289 -10.28 -3.05 13.01
C THR A 289 -11.34 -4.04 13.51
N ARG A 290 -12.21 -3.59 14.42
CA ARG A 290 -13.39 -4.34 14.87
C ARG A 290 -14.44 -4.39 13.76
N ASP A 291 -15.20 -5.48 13.66
CA ASP A 291 -16.27 -5.66 12.66
C ASP A 291 -17.32 -4.54 12.77
N ALA A 292 -17.59 -4.06 14.00
CA ALA A 292 -18.50 -2.95 14.28
C ALA A 292 -18.18 -1.68 13.47
N TYR A 293 -16.92 -1.48 13.04
CA TYR A 293 -16.47 -0.29 12.33
C TYR A 293 -16.35 -0.48 10.81
N LYS A 294 -16.71 -1.65 10.26
CA LYS A 294 -16.56 -1.99 8.84
C LYS A 294 -17.15 -0.99 7.85
N ARG A 295 -18.22 -0.28 8.24
CA ARG A 295 -18.86 0.74 7.39
C ARG A 295 -18.01 2.01 7.23
N SER A 296 -17.05 2.25 8.11
CA SER A 296 -16.12 3.39 8.09
C SER A 296 -14.74 3.05 7.54
N MET A 297 -14.50 1.77 7.24
CA MET A 297 -13.23 1.24 6.74
C MET A 297 -12.83 1.90 5.41
N PRO A 298 -11.60 2.43 5.26
CA PRO A 298 -11.08 2.95 4.01
C PRO A 298 -10.63 1.82 3.07
N GLY A 299 -10.71 2.08 1.77
CA GLY A 299 -10.25 1.15 0.74
C GLY A 299 -11.13 -0.09 0.55
N ARG A 300 -10.60 -1.04 -0.22
CA ARG A 300 -11.32 -2.25 -0.66
C ARG A 300 -11.32 -3.28 0.46
N ILE A 301 -12.38 -4.10 0.50
CA ILE A 301 -12.46 -5.29 1.36
C ILE A 301 -12.91 -6.42 0.45
N ILE A 302 -12.22 -7.55 0.49
CA ILE A 302 -12.64 -8.77 -0.19
C ILE A 302 -13.45 -9.62 0.77
N GLY A 303 -14.63 -10.04 0.34
CA GLY A 303 -15.54 -10.89 1.11
C GLY A 303 -15.86 -12.19 0.37
N VAL A 304 -16.17 -13.22 1.16
CA VAL A 304 -16.74 -14.47 0.66
C VAL A 304 -18.23 -14.27 0.39
N SER A 305 -18.69 -14.80 -0.73
CA SER A 305 -20.06 -14.81 -1.20
C SER A 305 -20.36 -16.17 -1.82
N VAL A 306 -21.53 -16.33 -2.44
CA VAL A 306 -21.88 -17.49 -3.27
C VAL A 306 -22.15 -17.08 -4.72
N ASP A 307 -21.85 -17.96 -5.66
CA ASP A 307 -22.20 -17.80 -7.08
C ASP A 307 -23.63 -18.28 -7.40
N SER A 308 -24.04 -18.20 -8.67
CA SER A 308 -25.37 -18.64 -9.13
C SER A 308 -25.62 -20.15 -8.99
N ARG A 309 -24.59 -20.95 -8.69
CA ARG A 309 -24.67 -22.40 -8.44
C ARG A 309 -24.51 -22.72 -6.95
N GLY A 310 -24.49 -21.72 -6.07
CA GLY A 310 -24.33 -21.89 -4.62
C GLY A 310 -22.91 -22.21 -4.16
N ARG A 311 -21.90 -22.07 -5.03
CA ARG A 311 -20.50 -22.34 -4.68
C ARG A 311 -19.87 -21.10 -4.02
N PRO A 312 -18.98 -21.26 -3.02
CA PRO A 312 -18.22 -20.14 -2.47
C PRO A 312 -17.43 -19.40 -3.56
N ALA A 313 -17.50 -18.07 -3.55
CA ALA A 313 -16.78 -17.20 -4.47
C ALA A 313 -16.41 -15.88 -3.78
N TYR A 314 -15.31 -15.28 -4.19
CA TYR A 314 -14.82 -14.02 -3.62
C TYR A 314 -15.29 -12.81 -4.44
N ARG A 315 -15.53 -11.68 -3.78
CA ARG A 315 -15.81 -10.39 -4.45
C ARG A 315 -15.41 -9.21 -3.59
N MET A 316 -15.34 -8.03 -4.19
CA MET A 316 -15.28 -6.79 -3.42
C MET A 316 -16.59 -6.56 -2.66
N ALA A 317 -16.49 -6.34 -1.35
CA ALA A 317 -17.60 -6.20 -0.43
C ALA A 317 -17.75 -4.76 0.06
N LEU A 318 -18.99 -4.37 0.39
CA LEU A 318 -19.32 -3.04 0.93
C LEU A 318 -18.79 -1.87 0.06
N GLN A 319 -18.84 -2.02 -1.27
CA GLN A 319 -18.27 -1.05 -2.22
C GLN A 319 -18.91 0.35 -2.15
N THR A 320 -20.10 0.47 -1.55
CA THR A 320 -20.74 1.77 -1.31
C THR A 320 -19.89 2.69 -0.42
N ARG A 321 -18.89 2.18 0.31
CA ARG A 321 -17.93 3.02 1.05
C ARG A 321 -16.96 3.79 0.18
N GLU A 322 -16.76 3.38 -1.07
CA GLU A 322 -15.67 3.79 -1.93
C GLU A 322 -16.04 4.99 -2.84
N GLN A 323 -15.01 5.70 -3.30
CA GLN A 323 -15.13 6.94 -4.08
C GLN A 323 -15.98 6.81 -5.35
N HIS A 324 -15.95 5.65 -6.03
CA HIS A 324 -16.66 5.46 -7.30
C HIS A 324 -18.19 5.39 -7.13
N ILE A 325 -18.67 5.19 -5.90
CA ILE A 325 -20.10 5.21 -5.56
C ILE A 325 -20.45 6.46 -4.76
N ARG A 326 -19.71 6.75 -3.68
CA ARG A 326 -20.07 7.82 -2.74
C ARG A 326 -19.34 9.15 -2.94
N ARG A 327 -18.35 9.21 -3.84
CA ARG A 327 -17.63 10.44 -4.19
C ARG A 327 -17.14 11.17 -2.93
N GLU A 328 -17.54 12.41 -2.71
CA GLU A 328 -17.19 13.21 -1.53
C GLU A 328 -17.67 12.64 -0.19
N LYS A 329 -18.69 11.76 -0.21
CA LYS A 329 -19.20 11.05 0.98
C LYS A 329 -18.55 9.68 1.21
N ALA A 330 -17.53 9.34 0.43
CA ALA A 330 -16.76 8.12 0.60
C ALA A 330 -15.96 8.16 1.91
N THR A 331 -15.51 6.99 2.35
CA THR A 331 -14.69 6.84 3.57
C THR A 331 -13.27 7.35 3.39
N SER A 332 -12.77 7.37 2.15
CA SER A 332 -11.44 7.84 1.74
C SER A 332 -11.48 8.14 0.24
N ASN A 333 -10.49 8.92 -0.23
CA ASN A 333 -10.28 9.17 -1.66
C ASN A 333 -9.45 8.07 -2.35
N ILE A 334 -8.99 7.05 -1.63
CA ILE A 334 -8.18 5.96 -2.19
C ILE A 334 -8.92 5.23 -3.32
N CYS A 335 -8.20 4.91 -4.40
CA CYS A 335 -8.72 4.16 -5.55
C CYS A 335 -7.75 3.04 -5.94
N THR A 336 -6.62 3.40 -6.56
CA THR A 336 -5.46 2.51 -6.67
C THR A 336 -4.85 2.36 -5.28
N ALA A 337 -4.59 1.13 -4.88
CA ALA A 337 -3.91 0.76 -3.65
C ALA A 337 -2.69 -0.12 -4.00
N GLN A 338 -2.25 -0.99 -3.10
CA GLN A 338 -1.00 -1.75 -3.25
C GLN A 338 -1.27 -3.26 -3.39
N VAL A 339 -2.21 -3.62 -4.29
CA VAL A 339 -2.70 -5.00 -4.45
C VAL A 339 -1.58 -5.99 -4.73
N LEU A 340 -0.69 -5.71 -5.70
CA LEU A 340 0.40 -6.63 -6.05
C LEU A 340 1.30 -6.92 -4.84
N LEU A 341 1.57 -5.91 -4.02
CA LEU A 341 2.47 -6.04 -2.87
C LEU A 341 1.77 -6.69 -1.68
N ALA A 342 0.46 -6.50 -1.53
CA ALA A 342 -0.37 -7.23 -0.57
C ALA A 342 -0.39 -8.72 -0.92
N VAL A 343 -0.51 -9.05 -2.21
CA VAL A 343 -0.39 -10.43 -2.71
C VAL A 343 0.99 -11.01 -2.40
N ILE A 344 2.08 -10.28 -2.65
CA ILE A 344 3.44 -10.75 -2.31
C ILE A 344 3.58 -11.02 -0.81
N ALA A 345 3.12 -10.10 0.05
CA ALA A 345 3.19 -10.27 1.50
C ALA A 345 2.33 -11.45 2.00
N GLY A 346 1.12 -11.62 1.44
CA GLY A 346 0.28 -12.78 1.73
C GLY A 346 0.94 -14.09 1.30
N MET A 347 1.54 -14.13 0.11
CA MET A 347 2.26 -15.31 -0.38
C MET A 347 3.55 -15.59 0.39
N TYR A 348 4.20 -14.56 0.94
CA TYR A 348 5.32 -14.73 1.86
C TYR A 348 4.89 -15.45 3.14
N ALA A 349 3.74 -15.06 3.70
CA ALA A 349 3.18 -15.75 4.86
C ALA A 349 2.76 -17.20 4.53
N VAL A 350 2.15 -17.44 3.37
CA VAL A 350 1.83 -18.81 2.90
C VAL A 350 3.10 -19.65 2.74
N TRP A 351 4.15 -19.09 2.13
CA TRP A 351 5.41 -19.80 1.87
C TRP A 351 6.13 -20.22 3.15
N HIS A 352 6.14 -19.35 4.16
CA HIS A 352 6.82 -19.63 5.42
C HIS A 352 5.95 -20.37 6.44
N GLY A 353 4.64 -20.18 6.41
CA GLY A 353 3.73 -20.59 7.48
C GLY A 353 4.03 -19.89 8.81
N ALA A 354 3.16 -20.12 9.81
CA ALA A 354 3.33 -19.53 11.14
C ALA A 354 4.70 -19.85 11.75
N GLU A 355 5.12 -21.13 11.73
CA GLU A 355 6.41 -21.54 12.28
C GLU A 355 7.60 -20.89 11.58
N GLY A 356 7.55 -20.73 10.25
CA GLY A 356 8.63 -20.09 9.50
C GLY A 356 8.75 -18.60 9.82
N LEU A 357 7.61 -17.90 9.92
CA LEU A 357 7.56 -16.51 10.35
C LEU A 357 8.09 -16.33 11.77
N THR A 358 7.66 -17.19 12.71
CA THR A 358 8.18 -17.20 14.09
C THR A 358 9.69 -17.44 14.11
N ARG A 359 10.21 -18.43 13.36
CA ARG A 359 11.68 -18.66 13.27
C ARG A 359 12.43 -17.43 12.76
N ILE A 360 11.89 -16.72 11.75
CA ILE A 360 12.49 -15.48 11.24
C ILE A 360 12.51 -14.41 12.34
N ALA A 361 11.37 -14.19 13.01
CA ALA A 361 11.25 -13.22 14.08
C ALA A 361 12.19 -13.53 15.26
N GLU A 362 12.23 -14.79 15.71
CA GLU A 362 13.13 -15.25 16.78
C GLU A 362 14.60 -15.03 16.41
N ARG A 363 14.98 -15.35 15.17
CA ARG A 363 16.36 -15.16 14.70
C ARG A 363 16.74 -13.68 14.72
N VAL A 364 15.88 -12.80 14.20
CA VAL A 364 16.11 -11.34 14.24
C VAL A 364 16.24 -10.87 15.68
N HIS A 365 15.31 -11.24 16.55
CA HIS A 365 15.34 -10.85 17.97
C HIS A 365 16.61 -11.33 18.68
N ARG A 366 17.03 -12.59 18.48
CA ARG A 366 18.26 -13.14 19.08
C ARG A 366 19.52 -12.41 18.60
N LEU A 367 19.60 -12.07 17.32
CA LEU A 367 20.72 -11.27 16.78
C LEU A 367 20.74 -9.86 17.41
N THR A 368 19.59 -9.22 17.55
CA THR A 368 19.48 -7.92 18.24
C THR A 368 19.91 -8.02 19.70
N ARG A 369 19.52 -9.08 20.41
CA ARG A 369 19.97 -9.32 21.79
C ARG A 369 21.48 -9.54 21.91
N ALA A 370 22.06 -10.31 21.00
CA ALA A 370 23.51 -10.52 20.95
C ALA A 370 24.27 -9.22 20.69
N LEU A 371 23.77 -8.38 19.77
CA LEU A 371 24.30 -7.05 19.53
C LEU A 371 24.22 -6.17 20.79
N ALA A 372 23.06 -6.12 21.44
CA ALA A 372 22.86 -5.32 22.65
C ALA A 372 23.80 -5.74 23.80
N GLU A 373 24.00 -7.04 23.99
CA GLU A 373 24.97 -7.55 24.97
C GLU A 373 26.41 -7.18 24.62
N GLY A 374 26.78 -7.27 23.33
CA GLY A 374 28.10 -6.86 22.85
C GLY A 374 28.39 -5.37 23.05
N LEU A 375 27.38 -4.51 22.92
CA LEU A 375 27.52 -3.04 23.08
C LEU A 375 27.51 -2.56 24.54
N ARG A 376 27.09 -3.40 25.50
CA ARG A 376 27.12 -3.08 26.94
C ARG A 376 28.48 -3.35 27.59
N ARG A 377 29.29 -4.19 26.96
CA ARG A 377 30.67 -4.47 27.35
C ARG A 377 31.57 -3.39 26.78
#